data_AF-A0A354WZV0-F1
#
_entry.id   AF-A0A354WZV0-F1
#
_cell.length_a   1.000
_cell.length_b   1.000
_cell.length_c   1.000
_cell.angle_alpha   90.00
_cell.angle_beta   90.00
_cell.angle_gamma   90.00
#
_symmetry.space_group_name_H-M   'P 1'
#
loop_
_entity.id
_entity.type
_entity.pdbx_description
1 polymer ?
#
loop_
_entity_poly.entity_id
_entity_poly.type
_entity_poly.pdbx_seq_one_letter_code
_entity_poly.pdbx_strand_id
1 'polypeptide(L)'
;DIAAYNEQEGLALSPEEVDYLNGVSAKMNRKLTDSEVFGFSQVNSEHCRHKIFNGKFVIDGEEMESSLFQLIKKTAKVNPNGLVSAYKDNVAFTTGPVIEQFAPASGDKPDYFYKKDIESV
;
A
#
# COMPACT_ATOMS: atom_id res chain seq x y z
N ASP A 1 -17.96 -19.52 13.28
CA ASP A 1 -18.68 -18.25 13.37
C ASP A 1 -17.64 -17.15 13.28
N ILE A 2 -17.78 -16.20 12.35
CA ILE A 2 -16.74 -15.20 12.06
C ILE A 2 -16.63 -14.19 13.20
N ALA A 3 -17.75 -13.81 13.84
CA ALA A 3 -17.74 -12.89 14.97
C ALA A 3 -17.01 -13.48 16.19
N ALA A 4 -17.33 -14.73 16.53
CA ALA A 4 -16.63 -15.43 17.61
C ALA A 4 -15.13 -15.59 17.32
N TYR A 5 -14.76 -15.93 16.08
CA TYR A 5 -13.35 -16.05 15.68
C TYR A 5 -12.61 -14.70 15.73
N ASN A 6 -13.28 -13.61 15.35
CA ASN A 6 -12.75 -12.24 15.45
C ASN A 6 -12.37 -11.86 16.88
N GLU A 7 -13.25 -12.16 17.85
CA GLU A 7 -12.98 -11.91 19.27
C GLU A 7 -11.88 -12.82 19.83
N GLN A 8 -11.93 -14.11 19.49
CA GLN A 8 -10.99 -15.10 19.99
C GLN A 8 -9.54 -14.82 19.55
N GLU A 9 -9.34 -14.48 18.27
CA GLU A 9 -8.02 -14.28 17.69
C GLU A 9 -7.59 -12.80 17.64
N GLY A 10 -8.42 -11.88 18.13
CA GLY A 10 -8.10 -10.46 18.19
C GLY A 10 -7.91 -9.81 16.82
N LEU A 11 -8.76 -10.17 15.85
CA LEU A 11 -8.60 -9.71 14.45
C LEU A 11 -8.98 -8.25 14.22
N ALA A 12 -9.64 -7.63 15.21
CA ALA A 12 -10.08 -6.23 15.18
C ALA A 12 -10.94 -5.86 13.96
N LEU A 13 -11.74 -6.81 13.45
CA LEU A 13 -12.71 -6.56 12.40
C LEU A 13 -13.86 -5.73 12.94
N SER A 14 -14.25 -4.71 12.18
CA SER A 14 -15.48 -3.94 12.41
C SER A 14 -16.74 -4.79 12.13
N PRO A 15 -17.90 -4.40 12.68
CA PRO A 15 -19.17 -5.07 12.37
C PRO A 15 -19.45 -5.14 10.86
N GLU A 16 -19.14 -4.08 10.12
CA GLU A 16 -19.32 -4.02 8.67
C GLU A 16 -18.40 -4.99 7.92
N GLU A 17 -17.17 -5.18 8.40
CA GLU A 17 -16.23 -6.16 7.83
C GLU A 17 -16.65 -7.60 8.12
N VAL A 18 -17.20 -7.88 9.31
CA VAL A 18 -17.78 -9.18 9.64
C VAL A 18 -18.98 -9.48 8.74
N ASP A 19 -19.88 -8.50 8.55
CA ASP A 19 -21.03 -8.64 7.66
C ASP A 19 -20.62 -8.84 6.19
N TYR A 20 -19.58 -8.13 5.75
CA TYR A 20 -18.99 -8.33 4.43
C TYR A 20 -18.50 -9.78 4.24
N LEU A 21 -17.76 -10.32 5.21
CA LEU A 21 -17.25 -11.69 5.13
C LEU A 21 -18.36 -12.75 5.20
N ASN A 22 -19.41 -12.52 6.01
CA ASN A 22 -20.61 -13.35 6.01
C ASN A 22 -21.27 -13.35 4.62
N GLY A 23 -21.37 -12.18 3.98
CA GLY A 23 -21.87 -12.06 2.61
C GLY A 23 -21.02 -12.80 1.57
N VAL A 24 -19.69 -12.76 1.70
CA VAL A 24 -18.78 -13.54 0.84
C VAL A 24 -18.99 -15.05 1.04
N SER A 25 -19.04 -15.51 2.29
CA SER A 25 -19.28 -16.92 2.62
C SER A 25 -20.59 -17.43 2.01
N ALA A 26 -21.66 -16.63 2.11
CA ALA A 26 -22.95 -16.95 1.52
C ALA A 26 -22.88 -17.06 -0.02
N LYS A 27 -22.20 -16.12 -0.69
CA LYS A 27 -22.03 -16.14 -2.16
C LYS A 27 -21.22 -17.34 -2.64
N MET A 28 -20.23 -17.77 -1.86
CA MET A 28 -19.39 -18.93 -2.20
C MET A 28 -20.03 -20.27 -1.84
N ASN A 29 -21.19 -20.25 -1.15
CA ASN A 29 -21.87 -21.44 -0.64
C ASN A 29 -20.95 -22.35 0.20
N ARG A 30 -20.00 -21.75 0.93
CA ARG A 30 -19.12 -22.45 1.87
C ARG A 30 -18.68 -21.52 2.98
N LYS A 31 -18.27 -22.11 4.11
CA LYS A 31 -17.59 -21.37 5.18
C LYS A 31 -16.23 -20.89 4.69
N LEU A 32 -15.81 -19.72 5.16
CA LEU A 32 -14.43 -19.24 5.03
C LEU A 32 -13.54 -20.00 6.01
N THR A 33 -12.30 -20.27 5.60
CA THR A 33 -11.29 -20.87 6.49
C THR A 33 -10.77 -19.82 7.46
N ASP A 34 -10.14 -20.28 8.54
CA ASP A 34 -9.39 -19.43 9.47
C ASP A 34 -8.38 -18.53 8.74
N SER A 35 -7.62 -19.10 7.82
CA SER A 35 -6.58 -18.44 7.04
C SER A 35 -7.14 -17.36 6.11
N GLU A 36 -8.33 -17.58 5.55
CA GLU A 36 -9.02 -16.58 4.71
C GLU A 36 -9.50 -15.39 5.54
N VAL A 37 -10.10 -15.65 6.71
CA VAL A 37 -10.58 -14.59 7.62
C VAL A 37 -9.41 -13.84 8.24
N PHE A 38 -8.38 -14.56 8.69
CA PHE A 38 -7.16 -13.97 9.24
C PHE A 38 -6.44 -13.12 8.18
N GLY A 39 -6.22 -13.68 6.98
CA GLY A 39 -5.61 -12.94 5.87
C GLY A 39 -6.39 -11.66 5.52
N PHE A 40 -7.72 -11.73 5.49
CA PHE A 40 -8.58 -10.56 5.29
C PHE A 40 -8.36 -9.49 6.35
N SER A 41 -8.26 -9.86 7.63
CA SER A 41 -8.03 -8.90 8.73
C SER A 41 -6.72 -8.14 8.57
N GLN A 42 -5.65 -8.83 8.14
CA GLN A 42 -4.34 -8.20 7.99
C GLN A 42 -4.32 -7.20 6.84
N VAL A 43 -4.89 -7.55 5.68
CA VAL A 43 -4.88 -6.68 4.50
C VAL A 43 -5.88 -5.51 4.60
N ASN A 44 -6.92 -5.64 5.44
CA ASN A 44 -7.89 -4.56 5.70
C ASN A 44 -7.63 -3.83 7.03
N SER A 45 -6.55 -4.15 7.75
CA SER A 45 -6.11 -3.36 8.89
C SER A 45 -5.86 -1.90 8.48
N GLU A 46 -5.93 -0.98 9.44
CA GLU A 46 -5.69 0.43 9.12
C GLU A 46 -4.27 0.66 8.58
N HIS A 47 -3.28 0.00 9.19
CA HIS A 47 -1.89 0.10 8.76
C HIS A 47 -1.71 -0.28 7.28
N CYS A 48 -2.37 -1.34 6.81
CA CYS A 48 -2.23 -1.78 5.42
C CYS A 48 -3.07 -0.94 4.46
N ARG A 49 -4.31 -0.59 4.86
CA ARG A 49 -5.28 0.02 3.95
C ARG A 49 -5.27 1.55 3.97
N HIS A 50 -4.65 2.16 4.97
CA HIS A 50 -4.55 3.62 5.13
C HIS A 50 -5.94 4.29 4.98
N LYS A 51 -6.96 3.72 5.64
CA LYS A 51 -8.35 4.18 5.64
C LYS A 51 -8.44 5.63 6.10
N ILE A 52 -7.66 6.04 7.11
CA ILE A 52 -7.68 7.44 7.59
C ILE A 52 -7.17 8.37 6.48
N PHE A 53 -6.05 8.04 5.85
CA PHE A 53 -5.46 8.86 4.78
C PHE A 53 -6.34 8.99 3.54
N ASN A 54 -7.18 7.98 3.28
CA ASN A 54 -8.12 7.95 2.15
C ASN A 54 -9.55 8.37 2.52
N GLY A 55 -9.82 8.59 3.81
CA GLY A 55 -11.14 8.94 4.32
C GLY A 55 -11.57 10.36 3.96
N LYS A 56 -12.86 10.62 4.20
CA LYS A 56 -13.45 11.96 4.15
C LYS A 56 -13.27 12.64 5.50
N PHE A 57 -12.97 13.93 5.48
CA PHE A 57 -12.80 14.74 6.68
C PHE A 57 -13.91 15.79 6.75
N VAL A 58 -14.56 15.90 7.92
CA VAL A 58 -15.48 16.98 8.23
C VAL A 58 -14.86 17.78 9.37
N ILE A 59 -14.53 19.05 9.12
CA ILE A 59 -13.88 19.92 10.10
C ILE A 59 -14.84 21.08 10.37
N ASP A 60 -15.19 21.28 11.64
CA ASP A 60 -16.13 22.32 12.07
C ASP A 60 -17.48 22.31 11.33
N GLY A 61 -17.94 21.13 10.92
CA GLY A 61 -19.20 20.92 10.20
C GLY A 61 -19.10 21.00 8.67
N GLU A 62 -17.91 21.28 8.12
CA GLU A 62 -17.69 21.36 6.67
C GLU A 62 -16.93 20.14 6.14
N GLU A 63 -17.47 19.47 5.11
CA GLU A 63 -16.78 18.36 4.43
C GLU A 63 -15.66 18.90 3.53
N MET A 64 -14.45 18.37 3.74
CA MET A 64 -13.27 18.74 2.97
C MET A 64 -13.26 18.05 1.61
N GLU A 65 -12.92 18.81 0.56
CA GLU A 65 -12.90 18.32 -0.83
C GLU A 65 -11.85 17.21 -1.06
N SER A 66 -10.72 17.28 -0.34
CA SER A 66 -9.60 16.37 -0.53
C SER A 66 -9.33 15.52 0.70
N SER A 67 -8.98 14.25 0.49
CA SER A 67 -8.39 13.40 1.54
C SER A 67 -6.96 13.83 1.86
N LEU A 68 -6.42 13.39 3.01
CA LEU A 68 -5.02 13.66 3.37
C LEU A 68 -4.04 13.15 2.31
N PHE A 69 -4.29 11.95 1.75
CA PHE A 69 -3.41 11.41 0.71
C PHE A 69 -3.48 12.20 -0.59
N GLN A 70 -4.65 12.73 -0.94
CA GLN A 70 -4.80 13.61 -2.11
C GLN A 70 -4.04 14.92 -1.92
N LEU A 71 -4.04 15.50 -0.71
CA LEU A 71 -3.24 16.68 -0.38
C LEU A 71 -1.75 16.40 -0.51
N ILE A 72 -1.27 15.24 -0.04
CA ILE A 72 0.13 14.82 -0.22
C ILE A 72 0.46 14.67 -1.72
N LYS A 73 -0.39 13.98 -2.50
CA LYS A 73 -0.20 13.84 -3.96
C LYS A 73 -0.23 15.18 -4.70
N LYS A 74 -0.94 16.18 -4.17
CA LYS A 74 -1.01 17.52 -4.76
C LYS A 74 0.37 18.19 -4.80
N THR A 75 1.25 17.94 -3.83
CA THR A 75 2.59 18.53 -3.82
C THR A 75 3.42 18.05 -5.02
N ALA A 76 3.40 16.75 -5.30
CA ALA A 76 4.06 16.15 -6.47
C ALA A 76 3.44 16.61 -7.80
N LYS A 77 2.12 16.86 -7.84
CA LYS A 77 1.46 17.42 -9.04
C LYS A 77 1.85 18.87 -9.30
N VAL A 78 1.92 19.68 -8.24
CA VAL A 78 2.22 21.12 -8.33
C VAL A 78 3.70 21.34 -8.63
N ASN A 79 4.59 20.54 -8.04
CA ASN A 79 6.02 20.63 -8.28
C ASN A 79 6.62 19.22 -8.51
N PRO A 80 6.58 18.73 -9.76
CA PRO A 80 7.16 17.43 -10.08
C PRO A 80 8.70 17.43 -9.99
N ASN A 81 9.36 18.56 -10.25
CA ASN A 81 10.82 18.71 -10.29
C ASN A 81 11.51 17.50 -10.97
N GLY A 82 12.38 16.77 -10.25
CA GLY A 82 13.04 15.54 -10.70
C GLY A 82 12.33 14.25 -10.30
N LEU A 83 11.05 14.26 -9.90
CA LEU A 83 10.34 13.03 -9.53
C LEU A 83 10.20 12.09 -10.72
N VAL A 84 10.81 10.92 -10.62
CA VAL A 84 10.72 9.83 -11.61
C VAL A 84 9.55 8.91 -11.27
N SER A 85 9.39 8.58 -9.98
CA SER A 85 8.28 7.76 -9.48
C SER A 85 7.88 8.18 -8.07
N ALA A 86 6.57 8.29 -7.83
CA ALA A 86 6.01 8.53 -6.51
C ALA A 86 4.64 7.86 -6.39
N TYR A 87 4.35 7.29 -5.22
CA TYR A 87 3.06 6.66 -4.86
C TYR A 87 2.62 5.48 -5.74
N LYS A 88 3.56 4.88 -6.47
CA LYS A 88 3.34 3.70 -7.33
C LYS A 88 4.21 2.50 -6.95
N ASP A 89 5.09 2.70 -5.98
CA ASP A 89 5.99 1.70 -5.43
C ASP A 89 6.18 1.99 -3.93
N ASN A 90 6.86 1.10 -3.22
CA ASN A 90 7.16 1.24 -1.79
C ASN A 90 8.18 2.34 -1.49
N VAL A 91 8.86 2.86 -2.51
CA VAL A 91 9.79 3.98 -2.45
C VAL A 91 9.52 4.97 -3.57
N ALA A 92 9.95 6.21 -3.38
CA ALA A 92 9.95 7.23 -4.42
C ALA A 92 11.35 7.35 -5.04
N PHE A 93 11.42 7.68 -6.32
CA PHE A 93 12.66 7.87 -7.07
C PHE A 93 12.73 9.30 -7.61
N THR A 94 13.93 9.87 -7.60
CA THR A 94 14.20 11.23 -8.08
C THR A 94 15.45 11.24 -8.94
N THR A 95 15.43 11.93 -10.07
CA THR A 95 16.59 12.06 -10.96
C THR A 95 17.83 12.46 -10.18
N GLY A 96 18.84 11.60 -10.20
CA GLY A 96 20.14 11.83 -9.61
C GLY A 96 21.17 12.32 -10.63
N PRO A 97 22.41 12.56 -10.19
CA PRO A 97 23.51 12.89 -11.10
C PRO A 97 23.94 11.68 -11.93
N VAL A 98 24.76 11.93 -12.95
CA VAL A 98 25.55 10.86 -13.58
C VAL A 98 26.59 10.37 -12.59
N ILE A 99 26.63 9.06 -12.37
CA ILE A 99 27.59 8.40 -11.47
C ILE A 99 28.35 7.30 -12.20
N GLU A 100 29.57 7.00 -11.74
CA GLU A 100 30.30 5.82 -12.18
C GLU A 100 29.79 4.61 -11.38
N GLN A 101 29.12 3.67 -12.05
CA GLN A 101 28.74 2.39 -11.49
C GLN A 101 29.87 1.37 -11.70
N PHE A 102 30.25 0.69 -10.62
CA PHE A 102 31.14 -0.48 -10.66
C PHE A 102 30.33 -1.75 -10.33
N ALA A 103 30.05 -2.56 -11.36
CA ALA A 103 29.19 -3.74 -11.25
C ALA A 103 29.66 -4.86 -12.20
N PRO A 104 29.31 -6.14 -11.95
CA PRO A 104 29.56 -7.21 -12.91
C PRO A 104 28.79 -6.96 -14.21
N ALA A 105 29.32 -7.40 -15.34
CA ALA A 105 28.63 -7.27 -16.63
C ALA A 105 27.29 -8.05 -16.68
N SER A 106 27.16 -9.12 -15.88
CA SER A 106 25.94 -9.91 -15.73
C SER A 106 25.56 -10.03 -14.24
N GLY A 107 24.29 -9.83 -13.90
CA GLY A 107 23.80 -9.91 -12.52
C GLY A 107 23.39 -11.31 -12.05
N ASP A 108 23.26 -12.25 -13.00
CA ASP A 108 22.69 -13.59 -12.81
C ASP A 108 23.73 -14.72 -12.93
N LYS A 109 24.96 -14.42 -13.36
CA LYS A 109 26.06 -15.38 -13.54
C LYS A 109 27.41 -14.77 -13.18
N PRO A 110 28.44 -15.59 -12.89
CA PRO A 110 29.79 -15.09 -12.69
C PRO A 110 30.27 -14.33 -13.94
N ASP A 111 30.71 -13.09 -13.74
CA ASP A 111 31.19 -12.22 -14.80
C ASP A 111 32.22 -11.21 -14.25
N TYR A 112 32.98 -10.58 -15.15
CA TYR A 112 33.95 -9.54 -14.78
C TYR A 112 33.25 -8.23 -14.40
N PHE A 113 33.89 -7.42 -13.56
CA PHE A 113 33.41 -6.11 -13.18
C PHE A 113 33.90 -5.02 -14.14
N TYR A 114 33.04 -4.06 -14.41
CA TYR A 114 33.34 -2.92 -15.26
C TYR A 114 32.84 -1.62 -14.62
N LYS A 115 33.48 -0.53 -15.01
CA LYS A 115 33.06 0.83 -14.67
C LYS A 115 32.25 1.40 -15.83
N LYS A 116 31.08 1.97 -15.53
CA LYS A 116 30.22 2.61 -16.52
C LYS A 116 29.54 3.83 -15.92
N ASP A 117 29.52 4.93 -16.65
CA ASP A 117 28.71 6.08 -16.29
C ASP A 117 27.22 5.78 -16.54
N ILE A 118 26.40 6.00 -15.52
CA ILE A 118 24.94 5.81 -15.59
C ILE A 118 24.22 7.05 -15.04
N GLU A 119 23.03 7.32 -15.56
CA GLU A 119 22.09 8.25 -14.95
C GLU A 119 21.45 7.58 -13.72
N SER A 120 21.66 8.15 -12.53
CA SER A 120 21.06 7.61 -11.30
C SER A 120 19.64 8.14 -11.03
N VAL A 121 18.87 7.41 -10.22
CA VAL A 121 17.48 7.72 -9.81
C VAL A 121 17.25 7.45 -8.33
#